data_AF-A4F0T2-F1
#
_entry.id   AF-A4F0T2-F1
#
_cell.length_a   1.000
_cell.length_b   1.000
_cell.length_c   1.000
_cell.angle_alpha   90.00
_cell.angle_beta   90.00
_cell.angle_gamma   90.00
#
_symmetry.space_group_name_H-M   'P 1'
#
loop_
_entity.id
_entity.type
_entity.pdbx_description
1 polymer ?
#
loop_
_entity_poly.entity_id
_entity_poly.type
_entity_poly.pdbx_seq_one_letter_code
_entity_poly.pdbx_strand_id
1 'polypeptide(L)'
;MLAGKIAQVVVSAFSGTGSSLRRFGMMATAAVCLSAAPAAAGSQSYVVGSDHGGYLSDRLAELAQLQRRGARVEIRGQVCYSTCTMFLGLPGTCVNPNTEFGFHGPSRNGRRLAKQDFEYFSRVIADYYPEPLRNWFMAEGRNRISGIHRIKGQEIIRMGVPACRRA
;
A
#
# COMPACT_ATOMS: atom_id res chain seq x y z
N MET A 1 -7.04 19.33 -14.05
CA MET A 1 -8.00 18.21 -14.09
C MET A 1 -8.95 18.40 -12.92
N LEU A 2 -10.15 18.90 -13.21
CA LEU A 2 -11.15 19.37 -12.24
C LEU A 2 -11.91 18.21 -11.60
N ALA A 3 -12.27 18.43 -10.34
CA ALA A 3 -13.05 17.55 -9.47
C ALA A 3 -14.37 17.07 -10.11
N GLY A 4 -14.67 15.79 -9.86
CA GLY A 4 -15.85 15.08 -10.35
C GLY A 4 -17.15 15.61 -9.77
N LYS A 5 -18.02 15.98 -10.72
CA LYS A 5 -19.42 16.43 -10.65
C LYS A 5 -20.29 15.74 -9.58
N ILE A 6 -20.96 16.58 -8.79
CA ILE A 6 -22.06 16.22 -7.89
C ILE A 6 -23.32 15.99 -8.74
N ALA A 7 -23.97 14.84 -8.58
CA ALA A 7 -25.24 14.53 -9.22
C ALA A 7 -26.36 15.40 -8.64
N GLN A 8 -26.93 16.28 -9.46
CA GLN A 8 -28.20 16.97 -9.14
C GLN A 8 -29.36 15.98 -9.36
N VAL A 9 -30.13 15.74 -8.31
CA VAL A 9 -31.43 15.08 -8.41
C VAL A 9 -32.45 16.16 -8.80
N VAL A 10 -32.98 16.06 -10.02
CA VAL A 10 -34.06 16.92 -10.51
C VAL A 10 -35.37 16.43 -9.90
N VAL A 11 -36.01 17.24 -9.07
CA VAL A 11 -37.39 17.02 -8.63
C VAL A 11 -38.30 17.80 -9.57
N SER A 12 -39.04 17.10 -10.43
CA SER A 12 -40.09 17.69 -11.25
C SER A 12 -41.31 17.98 -10.38
N ALA A 13 -41.76 19.24 -10.33
CA ALA A 13 -43.05 19.62 -9.78
C ALA A 13 -44.00 20.01 -10.93
N PHE A 14 -45.13 19.31 -11.02
CA PHE A 14 -46.24 19.65 -11.91
C PHE A 14 -47.04 20.83 -11.32
N SER A 15 -47.37 21.81 -12.16
CA SER A 15 -48.34 22.86 -11.84
C SER A 15 -49.57 22.70 -12.71
N GLY A 16 -50.64 22.14 -12.13
CA GLY A 16 -52.00 22.19 -12.68
C GLY A 16 -52.80 23.31 -12.02
N THR A 17 -53.40 24.18 -12.83
CA THR A 17 -54.32 25.25 -12.41
C THR A 17 -55.70 24.68 -12.10
N GLY A 18 -56.34 25.17 -11.03
CA GLY A 18 -57.74 24.86 -10.74
C GLY A 18 -58.21 25.33 -9.36
N SER A 19 -59.10 26.33 -9.35
CA SER A 19 -59.76 26.90 -8.18
C SER A 19 -60.69 25.93 -7.44
N SER A 20 -60.62 25.86 -6.11
CA SER A 20 -61.75 25.91 -5.16
C SER A 20 -61.34 25.45 -3.76
N LEU A 21 -61.83 26.16 -2.75
CA LEU A 21 -61.60 25.89 -1.32
C LEU A 21 -62.01 24.45 -0.95
N ARG A 22 -61.12 23.72 -0.28
CA ARG A 22 -61.48 22.62 0.61
C ARG A 22 -60.34 22.34 1.60
N ARG A 23 -60.64 22.51 2.89
CA ARG A 23 -59.75 22.17 4.01
C ARG A 23 -59.42 20.68 3.96
N PHE A 24 -58.14 20.34 3.77
CA PHE A 24 -57.61 19.00 4.01
C PHE A 24 -56.32 19.11 4.81
N GLY A 25 -56.27 18.40 5.94
CA GLY A 25 -55.14 18.41 6.87
C GLY A 25 -53.85 17.96 6.21
N MET A 26 -52.79 18.74 6.39
CA MET A 26 -51.47 18.47 5.88
C MET A 26 -50.78 17.45 6.79
N MET A 27 -50.93 16.16 6.49
CA MET A 27 -50.19 15.10 7.16
C MET A 27 -48.76 15.10 6.59
N ALA A 28 -47.82 15.72 7.31
CA ALA A 28 -46.42 15.78 6.94
C ALA A 28 -45.76 14.40 7.08
N THR A 29 -45.61 13.68 5.97
CA THR A 29 -44.80 12.46 5.93
C THR A 29 -43.32 12.85 5.97
N ALA A 30 -42.69 12.69 7.13
CA ALA A 30 -41.24 12.83 7.29
C ALA A 30 -40.53 11.72 6.50
N ALA A 31 -39.87 12.08 5.40
CA ALA A 31 -39.00 11.18 4.67
C ALA A 31 -37.74 10.91 5.52
N VAL A 32 -37.68 9.73 6.16
CA VAL A 32 -36.49 9.26 6.86
C VAL A 32 -35.45 8.84 5.82
N CYS A 33 -34.48 9.71 5.56
CA CYS A 33 -33.30 9.37 4.76
C CYS A 33 -32.43 8.40 5.55
N LEU A 34 -32.56 7.10 5.27
CA LEU A 34 -31.68 6.08 5.84
C LEU A 34 -30.33 6.14 5.12
N SER A 35 -29.41 6.94 5.65
CA SER A 35 -28.03 7.01 5.18
C SER A 35 -27.32 5.69 5.49
N ALA A 36 -27.32 4.76 4.54
CA ALA A 36 -26.47 3.58 4.61
C ALA A 36 -25.01 4.04 4.48
N ALA A 37 -24.34 4.22 5.62
CA ALA A 37 -22.90 4.43 5.62
C ALA A 37 -22.24 3.21 4.94
N PRO A 38 -21.32 3.40 3.98
CA PRO A 38 -20.59 2.28 3.41
C PRO A 38 -19.85 1.60 4.56
N ALA A 39 -20.20 0.35 4.83
CA ALA A 39 -19.42 -0.49 5.72
C ALA A 39 -18.00 -0.52 5.16
N ALA A 40 -17.06 0.12 5.87
CA ALA A 40 -15.65 -0.05 5.59
C ALA A 40 -15.36 -1.53 5.78
N ALA A 41 -15.35 -2.29 4.68
CA ALA A 41 -14.83 -3.65 4.68
C ALA A 41 -13.41 -3.52 5.22
N GLY A 42 -13.20 -3.95 6.47
CA GLY A 42 -11.90 -3.86 7.12
C GLY A 42 -10.90 -4.58 6.23
N SER A 43 -10.04 -3.83 5.54
CA SER A 43 -9.01 -4.44 4.71
C SER A 43 -8.14 -5.27 5.62
N GLN A 44 -8.26 -6.59 5.49
CA GLN A 44 -7.47 -7.54 6.27
C GLN A 44 -6.01 -7.19 6.04
N SER A 45 -5.29 -6.88 7.12
CA SER A 45 -3.87 -6.60 7.03
C SER A 45 -3.12 -7.87 6.66
N TYR A 46 -2.20 -7.75 5.70
CA TYR A 46 -1.26 -8.82 5.37
C TYR A 46 -0.04 -8.68 6.28
N VAL A 47 0.07 -9.56 7.26
CA VAL A 47 1.18 -9.53 8.23
C VAL A 47 2.34 -10.35 7.69
N VAL A 48 3.47 -9.68 7.45
CA VAL A 48 4.72 -10.31 7.06
C VAL A 48 5.49 -10.70 8.33
N GLY A 49 5.63 -12.01 8.54
CA GLY A 49 6.45 -12.59 9.60
C GLY A 49 7.95 -12.47 9.32
N SER A 50 8.77 -13.28 9.99
CA SER A 50 10.20 -13.35 9.68
C SER A 50 10.40 -13.96 8.29
N ASP A 51 11.02 -13.21 7.40
CA ASP A 51 11.15 -13.57 5.99
C ASP A 51 12.57 -13.25 5.48
N HIS A 52 13.24 -14.27 4.95
CA HIS A 52 14.61 -14.17 4.45
C HIS A 52 14.67 -13.83 2.95
N GLY A 53 13.51 -13.65 2.32
CA GLY A 53 13.34 -13.44 0.89
C GLY A 53 13.25 -14.74 0.10
N GLY A 54 13.49 -14.63 -1.20
CA GLY A 54 13.33 -15.74 -2.15
C GLY A 54 13.52 -15.27 -3.58
N TYR A 55 12.89 -15.97 -4.53
CA TYR A 55 12.98 -15.58 -5.94
C TYR A 55 12.28 -14.23 -6.20
N LEU A 56 12.92 -13.41 -7.03
CA LEU A 56 12.39 -12.11 -7.41
C LEU A 56 11.06 -12.23 -8.17
N SER A 57 10.90 -13.23 -9.04
CA SER A 57 9.65 -13.49 -9.77
C SER A 57 8.46 -13.71 -8.84
N ASP A 58 8.65 -14.56 -7.83
CA ASP A 58 7.59 -14.97 -6.91
C ASP A 58 7.18 -13.78 -6.06
N ARG A 59 8.17 -12.99 -5.62
CA ARG A 59 7.90 -11.76 -4.88
C ARG A 59 7.14 -10.74 -5.73
N LEU A 60 7.53 -10.52 -6.99
CA LEU A 60 6.81 -9.59 -7.86
C LEU A 60 5.34 -10.02 -8.07
N ALA A 61 5.08 -11.31 -8.19
CA ALA A 61 3.72 -11.85 -8.29
C ALA A 61 2.90 -11.60 -7.01
N GLU A 62 3.50 -11.84 -5.85
CA GLU A 62 2.89 -11.60 -4.53
C GLU A 62 2.57 -10.10 -4.32
N LEU A 63 3.52 -9.21 -4.61
CA LEU A 63 3.34 -7.76 -4.53
C LEU A 63 2.20 -7.29 -5.43
N ALA A 64 2.15 -7.77 -6.67
CA ALA A 64 1.09 -7.44 -7.60
C ALA A 64 -0.28 -7.93 -7.09
N GLN A 65 -0.35 -9.11 -6.47
CA GLN A 65 -1.59 -9.62 -5.88
C GLN A 65 -2.06 -8.78 -4.68
N LEU A 66 -1.15 -8.37 -3.80
CA LEU A 66 -1.46 -7.52 -2.65
C LEU A 66 -1.92 -6.13 -3.08
N GLN A 67 -1.23 -5.54 -4.05
CA GLN A 67 -1.61 -4.24 -4.62
C GLN A 67 -2.99 -4.28 -5.27
N ARG A 68 -3.31 -5.31 -6.08
CA ARG A 68 -4.63 -5.46 -6.69
C ARG A 68 -5.77 -5.58 -5.68
N ARG A 69 -5.50 -6.17 -4.51
CA ARG A 69 -6.48 -6.33 -3.43
C ARG A 69 -6.57 -5.12 -2.51
N GLY A 70 -5.72 -4.11 -2.69
CA GLY A 70 -5.63 -2.98 -1.75
C GLY A 70 -5.26 -3.41 -0.33
N ALA A 71 -4.51 -4.50 -0.18
CA ALA A 71 -4.15 -5.03 1.12
C ALA A 71 -3.14 -4.10 1.81
N ARG A 72 -3.39 -3.79 3.08
CA ARG A 72 -2.42 -3.08 3.93
C ARG A 72 -1.38 -4.07 4.41
N VAL A 73 -0.10 -3.80 4.19
CA VAL A 73 0.99 -4.69 4.62
C VAL A 73 1.60 -4.23 5.94
N GLU A 74 1.85 -5.19 6.84
CA GLU A 74 2.50 -4.93 8.13
C GLU A 74 3.72 -5.85 8.27
N ILE A 75 4.92 -5.28 8.23
CA ILE A 75 6.15 -6.05 8.42
C ILE A 75 6.43 -6.14 9.91
N ARG A 76 6.19 -7.32 10.49
CA ARG A 76 6.26 -7.56 11.95
C ARG A 76 7.29 -8.62 12.36
N GLY A 77 7.85 -9.36 11.40
CA GLY A 77 8.92 -10.34 11.63
C GLY A 77 10.16 -9.76 12.31
N GLN A 78 10.98 -10.63 12.89
CA GLN A 78 12.29 -10.25 13.43
C GLN A 78 13.25 -9.84 12.31
N VAL A 79 13.12 -10.46 11.14
CA VAL A 79 13.94 -10.20 9.95
C VAL A 79 13.10 -10.03 8.70
N CYS A 80 13.57 -9.19 7.78
CA CYS A 80 13.01 -9.00 6.46
C CYS A 80 14.16 -8.77 5.47
N TYR A 81 14.67 -9.83 4.85
CA TYR A 81 15.87 -9.78 4.02
C TYR A 81 15.58 -9.97 2.52
N SER A 82 16.51 -9.52 1.68
CA SER A 82 16.48 -9.74 0.24
C SER A 82 15.17 -9.25 -0.36
N THR A 83 14.46 -10.06 -1.15
CA THR A 83 13.16 -9.70 -1.73
C THR A 83 12.07 -9.38 -0.69
N CYS A 84 12.23 -9.78 0.58
CA CYS A 84 11.35 -9.35 1.69
C CYS A 84 11.15 -7.83 1.69
N THR A 85 12.25 -7.08 1.55
CA THR A 85 12.28 -5.62 1.67
C THR A 85 11.42 -4.92 0.61
N MET A 86 11.07 -5.59 -0.50
CA MET A 86 10.25 -5.01 -1.55
C MET A 86 8.80 -4.75 -1.11
N PHE A 87 8.34 -5.35 0.00
CA PHE A 87 7.05 -4.98 0.61
C PHE A 87 6.98 -3.51 1.03
N LEU A 88 8.14 -2.86 1.27
CA LEU A 88 8.22 -1.44 1.63
C LEU A 88 7.61 -0.52 0.56
N GLY A 89 7.51 -0.99 -0.69
CA GLY A 89 6.97 -0.22 -1.81
C GLY A 89 5.46 -0.25 -1.94
N LEU A 90 4.77 -1.11 -1.19
CA LEU A 90 3.31 -1.17 -1.26
C LEU A 90 2.65 0.01 -0.52
N PRO A 91 1.58 0.61 -1.08
CA PRO A 91 0.87 1.69 -0.42
C PRO A 91 0.35 1.29 0.96
N GLY A 92 0.63 2.12 1.96
CA GLY A 92 0.16 1.90 3.32
C GLY A 92 0.93 0.83 4.10
N THR A 93 2.05 0.31 3.57
CA THR A 93 2.96 -0.55 4.34
C THR A 93 3.43 0.14 5.61
N CYS A 94 3.47 -0.60 6.71
CA CYS A 94 4.13 -0.18 7.93
C CYS A 94 5.16 -1.21 8.39
N VAL A 95 6.09 -0.79 9.25
CA VAL A 95 7.15 -1.67 9.78
C VAL A 95 7.23 -1.64 11.30
N ASN A 96 7.61 -2.77 11.88
CA ASN A 96 8.01 -2.86 13.29
C ASN A 96 9.41 -2.24 13.46
N PRO A 97 9.61 -1.31 14.43
CA PRO A 97 10.91 -0.66 14.64
C PRO A 97 12.06 -1.64 14.95
N ASN A 98 11.74 -2.82 15.48
CA ASN A 98 12.73 -3.83 15.87
C ASN A 98 13.08 -4.83 14.76
N THR A 99 12.33 -4.84 13.65
CA THR A 99 12.66 -5.69 12.50
C THR A 99 14.03 -5.33 11.95
N GLU A 100 14.81 -6.34 11.60
CA GLU A 100 16.05 -6.15 10.87
C GLU A 100 15.83 -6.33 9.36
N PHE A 101 16.11 -5.27 8.60
CA PHE A 101 16.03 -5.27 7.15
C PHE A 101 17.39 -5.57 6.54
N GLY A 102 17.43 -6.50 5.59
CA GLY A 102 18.66 -7.04 5.01
C GLY A 102 18.74 -6.75 3.52
N PHE A 103 19.73 -5.99 3.10
CA PHE A 103 19.90 -5.56 1.71
C PHE A 103 21.16 -6.14 1.10
N HIS A 104 21.07 -6.58 -0.15
CA HIS A 104 22.19 -7.02 -0.97
C HIS A 104 21.82 -6.87 -2.45
N GLY A 105 22.80 -6.98 -3.34
CA GLY A 105 22.59 -6.95 -4.79
C GLY A 105 21.95 -8.22 -5.33
N PRO A 106 21.25 -8.13 -6.47
CA PRO A 106 20.69 -9.31 -7.12
C PRO A 106 21.80 -10.30 -7.49
N SER A 107 21.56 -11.57 -7.20
CA SER A 107 22.51 -12.65 -7.40
C SER A 107 21.79 -13.91 -7.88
N ARG A 108 22.54 -14.83 -8.50
CA ARG A 108 22.07 -16.17 -8.83
C ARG A 108 22.87 -17.17 -8.01
N ASN A 109 22.21 -17.86 -7.08
CA ASN A 109 22.85 -18.80 -6.15
C ASN A 109 24.04 -18.15 -5.40
N GLY A 110 23.86 -16.90 -4.93
CA GLY A 110 24.90 -16.13 -4.23
C GLY A 110 26.02 -15.59 -5.12
N ARG A 111 25.98 -15.83 -6.44
CA ARG A 111 26.96 -15.30 -7.39
C ARG A 111 26.45 -14.04 -8.05
N ARG A 112 27.35 -13.06 -8.21
CA ARG A 112 27.05 -11.81 -8.91
C ARG A 112 26.56 -12.10 -10.33
N LEU A 113 25.52 -11.40 -10.75
CA LEU A 113 25.01 -11.48 -12.11
C LEU A 113 25.95 -10.79 -13.11
N ALA A 114 25.77 -11.06 -14.40
CA ALA A 114 26.39 -10.26 -15.45
C ALA A 114 25.98 -8.78 -15.29
N LYS A 115 26.86 -7.86 -15.71
CA LYS A 115 26.67 -6.41 -15.45
C LYS A 115 25.30 -5.90 -15.90
N GLN A 116 24.81 -6.30 -17.07
CA GLN A 116 23.52 -5.86 -17.58
C GLN A 116 22.35 -6.33 -16.71
N ASP A 117 22.32 -7.63 -16.37
CA ASP A 117 21.30 -8.21 -15.50
C ASP A 117 21.36 -7.63 -14.09
N PHE A 118 22.56 -7.48 -13.55
CA PHE A 118 22.77 -6.87 -12.24
C PHE A 118 22.17 -5.46 -12.18
N GLU A 119 22.47 -4.64 -13.18
CA GLU A 119 21.94 -3.28 -13.28
C GLU A 119 20.42 -3.26 -13.46
N TYR A 120 19.88 -4.13 -14.31
CA TYR A 120 18.45 -4.25 -14.53
C TYR A 120 17.70 -4.64 -13.24
N PHE A 121 18.07 -5.76 -12.62
CA PHE A 121 17.38 -6.25 -11.43
C PHE A 121 17.61 -5.37 -10.21
N SER A 122 18.74 -4.66 -10.12
CA SER A 122 18.94 -3.66 -9.08
C SER A 122 17.88 -2.56 -9.16
N ARG A 123 17.56 -2.05 -10.36
CA ARG A 123 16.52 -1.05 -10.55
C ARG A 123 15.14 -1.61 -10.22
N VAL A 124 14.82 -2.80 -10.73
CA VAL A 124 13.54 -3.48 -10.43
C VAL A 124 13.31 -3.60 -8.93
N ILE A 125 14.33 -3.96 -8.16
CA ILE A 125 14.22 -4.03 -6.70
C ILE A 125 14.08 -2.63 -6.09
N ALA A 126 14.92 -1.68 -6.51
CA ALA A 126 14.98 -0.33 -5.96
C ALA A 126 13.71 0.50 -6.21
N ASP A 127 12.95 0.18 -7.27
CA ASP A 127 11.67 0.83 -7.59
C ASP A 127 10.60 0.57 -6.52
N TYR A 128 10.79 -0.44 -5.66
CA TYR A 128 9.93 -0.71 -4.51
C TYR A 128 10.41 -0.05 -3.21
N TYR A 129 11.40 0.83 -3.25
CA TYR A 129 11.89 1.52 -2.06
C TYR A 129 11.46 2.98 -2.01
N PRO A 130 11.15 3.52 -0.81
CA PRO A 130 11.01 4.97 -0.65
C PRO A 130 12.31 5.66 -1.05
N GLU A 131 12.22 6.89 -1.53
CA GLU A 131 13.32 7.61 -2.18
C GLU A 131 14.65 7.58 -1.40
N PRO A 132 14.70 7.83 -0.07
CA PRO A 132 15.96 7.77 0.66
C PRO A 132 16.61 6.39 0.60
N LEU A 133 15.82 5.33 0.78
CA LEU A 133 16.31 3.95 0.75
C LEU A 133 16.68 3.51 -0.68
N ARG A 134 15.92 3.94 -1.69
CA ARG A 134 16.23 3.70 -3.11
C ARG A 134 17.59 4.28 -3.47
N ASN A 135 17.85 5.54 -3.10
CA ASN A 135 19.09 6.24 -3.41
C ASN A 135 20.28 5.56 -2.73
N TRP A 136 20.15 5.24 -1.44
CA TRP A 136 21.18 4.49 -0.71
C TRP A 136 21.42 3.09 -1.31
N PHE A 137 20.37 2.35 -1.64
CA PHE A 137 20.49 1.00 -2.20
C PHE A 137 21.24 1.01 -3.55
N MET A 138 20.91 1.96 -4.42
CA MET A 138 21.56 2.08 -5.73
C MET A 138 23.01 2.54 -5.63
N ALA A 139 23.34 3.38 -4.65
CA ALA A 139 24.71 3.85 -4.42
C ALA A 139 25.58 2.79 -3.72
N GLU A 140 25.05 2.10 -2.71
CA GLU A 140 25.82 1.27 -1.79
C GLU A 140 25.21 -0.13 -1.60
N GLY A 141 23.95 -0.22 -1.17
CA GLY A 141 23.37 -1.48 -0.67
C GLY A 141 23.42 -2.65 -1.66
N ARG A 142 23.26 -2.37 -2.96
CA ARG A 142 23.33 -3.39 -4.02
C ARG A 142 24.74 -3.94 -4.26
N ASN A 143 25.79 -3.25 -3.84
CA ASN A 143 27.16 -3.65 -4.15
C ASN A 143 27.64 -4.85 -3.32
N ARG A 144 26.96 -5.13 -2.20
CA ARG A 144 27.19 -6.36 -1.41
C ARG A 144 26.52 -7.55 -2.07
N ILE A 145 27.32 -8.56 -2.44
CA ILE A 145 26.83 -9.80 -3.04
C ILE A 145 26.87 -10.95 -2.03
N SER A 146 27.95 -11.04 -1.26
CA SER A 146 28.07 -11.98 -0.15
C SER A 146 27.65 -11.29 1.14
N GLY A 147 26.75 -11.94 1.90
CA GLY A 147 26.15 -11.37 3.11
C GLY A 147 25.12 -10.27 2.84
N ILE A 148 24.76 -9.53 3.89
CA ILE A 148 23.69 -8.51 3.87
C ILE A 148 24.09 -7.24 4.61
N HIS A 149 23.67 -6.08 4.12
CA HIS A 149 23.63 -4.83 4.88
C HIS A 149 22.40 -4.86 5.78
N ARG A 150 22.59 -4.68 7.08
CA ARG A 150 21.51 -4.73 8.07
C ARG A 150 21.13 -3.30 8.48
N ILE A 151 19.85 -2.99 8.37
CA ILE A 151 19.26 -1.71 8.79
C ILE A 151 18.09 -2.04 9.73
N LYS A 152 18.03 -1.41 10.90
CA LYS A 152 16.90 -1.60 11.82
C LYS A 152 15.65 -0.89 11.31
N GLY A 153 14.47 -1.43 11.63
CA GLY A 153 13.19 -0.85 11.26
C GLY A 153 13.01 0.59 11.72
N GLN A 154 13.60 0.97 12.85
CA GLN A 154 13.62 2.36 13.30
C GLN A 154 14.26 3.32 12.29
N GLU A 155 15.30 2.88 11.58
CA GLU A 155 15.95 3.69 10.54
C GLU A 155 15.14 3.69 9.25
N ILE A 156 14.53 2.57 8.87
CA ILE A 156 13.55 2.51 7.77
C ILE A 156 12.37 3.47 8.03
N ILE A 157 11.97 3.64 9.29
CA ILE A 157 10.94 4.61 9.69
C ILE A 157 11.43 6.05 9.48
N ARG A 158 12.68 6.36 9.86
CA ARG A 158 13.28 7.69 9.61
C ARG A 158 13.41 7.99 8.11
N MET A 159 13.55 6.96 7.28
CA MET A 159 13.56 7.06 5.82
C MET A 159 12.15 7.24 5.20
N GLY A 160 11.10 7.38 6.01
CA GLY A 160 9.77 7.76 5.55
C GLY A 160 8.73 6.65 5.53
N VAL A 161 9.05 5.43 6.00
CA VAL A 161 8.07 4.34 6.11
C VAL A 161 7.31 4.44 7.44
N PRO A 162 5.97 4.35 7.46
CA PRO A 162 5.22 4.40 8.71
C PRO A 162 5.60 3.28 9.70
N ALA A 163 5.64 3.61 10.99
CA ALA A 163 5.69 2.60 12.04
C ALA A 163 4.34 1.87 12.13
N CYS A 164 4.36 0.55 12.32
CA CYS A 164 3.12 -0.16 12.61
C CYS A 164 2.59 0.24 13.98
N ARG A 165 1.26 0.37 14.07
CA ARG A 165 0.61 0.53 15.38
C ARG A 165 0.91 -0.71 16.21
N ARG A 166 1.18 -0.47 17.50
CA ARG A 166 1.22 -1.57 18.48
C ARG A 166 -0.16 -2.25 18.47
N ALA A 167 -0.15 -3.58 18.47
CA ALA A 167 -1.36 -4.35 18.67
C ALA A 167 -1.83 -4.18 20.12
#